data_AF-A0A914WAK3-F1
#
_entry.id   AF-A0A914WAK3-F1
#
_cell.length_a   1.000
_cell.length_b   1.000
_cell.length_c   1.000
_cell.angle_alpha   90.00
_cell.angle_beta   90.00
_cell.angle_gamma   90.00
#
_symmetry.space_group_name_H-M   'P 1'
#
loop_
_entity.id
_entity.type
_entity.pdbx_description
1 polymer ?
#
loop_
_entity_poly.entity_id
_entity_poly.type
_entity_poly.pdbx_seq_one_letter_code
_entity_poly.pdbx_strand_id
1 'polypeptide(L)'
;MLDQFQLWAVAAMVIKLCWIPSISMISQNGTAQVPCCGACSKPTGNNGWICTRCRKFTTACSVCQQPVRGLWAWCQVCGHGGHVDHITEWFGKYTTCPTGCGHKCQTRVI
;
A
#
# COMPACT_ATOMS: atom_id res chain seq x y z
N MET A 1 -26.63 -7.62 -2.01
CA MET A 1 -27.64 -8.70 -2.08
C MET A 1 -26.99 -10.06 -2.36
N LEU A 2 -26.10 -10.23 -3.36
CA LEU A 2 -25.38 -11.50 -3.60
C LEU A 2 -24.38 -11.89 -2.50
N ASP A 3 -23.72 -10.89 -1.91
CA ASP A 3 -22.75 -11.04 -0.80
C ASP A 3 -23.37 -11.73 0.43
N GLN A 4 -24.62 -11.40 0.74
CA GLN A 4 -25.38 -11.95 1.87
C GLN A 4 -25.70 -13.44 1.71
N PHE A 5 -25.68 -13.96 0.48
CA PHE A 5 -25.88 -15.37 0.16
C PHE A 5 -24.56 -16.14 -0.01
N GLN A 6 -23.41 -15.53 0.30
CA GLN A 6 -22.08 -16.14 0.20
C GLN A 6 -21.70 -16.63 -1.23
N LEU A 7 -22.29 -16.03 -2.26
CA LEU A 7 -22.04 -16.39 -3.66
C LEU A 7 -20.88 -15.59 -4.27
N TRP A 8 -19.72 -15.65 -3.63
CA TRP A 8 -18.55 -14.82 -3.93
C TRP A 8 -18.04 -15.00 -5.36
N ALA A 9 -17.99 -16.24 -5.86
CA ALA A 9 -17.50 -16.54 -7.21
C ALA A 9 -18.41 -15.95 -8.30
N VAL A 10 -19.73 -16.07 -8.11
CA VAL A 10 -20.72 -15.52 -9.05
C VAL A 10 -20.70 -14.00 -9.02
N ALA A 11 -20.63 -13.40 -7.82
CA ALA A 11 -20.50 -11.96 -7.66
C ALA A 11 -19.23 -11.42 -8.36
N ALA A 12 -18.09 -12.10 -8.20
CA ALA A 12 -16.84 -11.73 -8.87
C ALA A 12 -16.93 -11.82 -10.39
N MET A 13 -17.58 -12.85 -10.95
CA MET A 13 -17.82 -12.96 -12.39
C MET A 13 -18.70 -11.83 -12.91
N VAL A 14 -19.78 -11.50 -12.21
CA VAL A 14 -20.67 -10.39 -12.57
C VAL A 14 -19.91 -9.07 -12.55
N ILE A 15 -19.14 -8.78 -11.50
CA ILE A 15 -18.32 -7.56 -11.41
C ILE A 15 -17.31 -7.51 -12.58
N LYS A 16 -16.65 -8.62 -12.89
CA LYS A 16 -15.62 -8.65 -13.94
C LYS A 16 -16.19 -8.48 -15.36
N LEU A 17 -17.35 -9.04 -15.64
CA LEU A 17 -17.92 -9.11 -16.99
C LEU A 17 -19.00 -8.04 -17.26
N CYS A 18 -19.49 -7.35 -16.24
CA CYS A 18 -20.54 -6.35 -16.42
C CYS A 18 -20.00 -5.11 -17.14
N TRP A 19 -20.70 -4.69 -18.18
CA TRP A 19 -20.36 -3.49 -18.94
C TRP A 19 -20.70 -2.18 -18.22
N ILE A 20 -21.60 -2.22 -17.23
CA ILE A 20 -22.03 -1.04 -16.48
C ILE A 20 -20.88 -0.58 -15.56
N PRO A 21 -20.35 0.65 -15.71
CA PRO A 21 -19.19 1.12 -14.94
C PRO A 21 -19.39 1.09 -13.42
N SER A 22 -20.60 1.42 -12.96
CA SER A 22 -20.93 1.37 -11.52
C SER A 22 -20.86 -0.03 -10.93
N ILE A 23 -20.92 -1.09 -11.74
CA ILE A 23 -20.84 -2.49 -11.32
C ILE A 23 -19.42 -3.03 -11.51
N SER A 24 -18.77 -2.76 -12.63
CA SER A 24 -17.40 -3.24 -12.89
C SER A 24 -16.35 -2.59 -12.00
N MET A 25 -16.57 -1.32 -11.61
CA MET A 25 -15.70 -0.60 -10.69
C MET A 25 -15.86 -1.01 -9.22
N ILE A 26 -16.86 -1.85 -8.87
CA ILE A 26 -17.04 -2.35 -7.49
C ILE A 26 -15.78 -3.09 -7.02
N SER A 27 -15.09 -3.82 -7.91
CA SER A 27 -13.82 -4.50 -7.59
C SER A 27 -12.70 -3.55 -7.16
N GLN A 28 -12.77 -2.28 -7.56
CA GLN A 28 -11.76 -1.25 -7.29
C GLN A 28 -12.17 -0.35 -6.12
N ASN A 29 -13.43 -0.42 -5.68
CA ASN A 29 -13.96 0.43 -4.63
C ASN A 29 -13.35 0.02 -3.28
N GLY A 30 -12.52 0.90 -2.70
CA GLY A 30 -11.81 0.63 -1.45
C GLY A 30 -10.55 -0.25 -1.57
N THR A 31 -10.25 -0.77 -2.77
CA THR A 31 -9.11 -1.69 -3.01
C THR A 31 -7.87 -0.98 -3.53
N ALA A 32 -8.02 0.21 -4.12
CA ALA A 32 -6.91 0.98 -4.67
C ALA A 32 -6.20 1.83 -3.60
N GLN A 33 -5.14 1.29 -2.99
CA GLN A 33 -4.22 2.05 -2.15
C GLN A 33 -3.11 2.64 -3.02
N VAL A 34 -3.22 3.92 -3.38
CA VAL A 34 -2.16 4.61 -4.13
C VAL A 34 -0.99 4.91 -3.20
N PRO A 35 0.23 4.46 -3.52
CA PRO A 35 1.39 4.77 -2.70
C PRO A 35 1.59 6.27 -2.50
N CYS A 36 1.73 6.72 -1.27
CA CYS A 36 2.20 8.06 -0.98
C CYS A 36 3.72 8.05 -0.86
N CYS A 37 4.37 9.08 -1.39
CA CYS A 37 5.80 9.26 -1.21
C CYS A 37 6.10 9.54 0.27
N GLY A 38 6.88 8.68 0.94
CA GLY A 38 7.26 8.89 2.34
C GLY A 38 7.94 10.24 2.63
N ALA A 39 8.58 10.86 1.64
CA ALA A 39 9.28 12.14 1.82
C ALA A 39 8.38 13.39 1.67
N CYS A 40 7.34 13.36 0.84
CA CYS A 40 6.49 14.55 0.59
C CYS A 40 4.99 14.30 0.75
N SER A 41 4.61 13.09 1.15
CA SER A 41 3.24 12.62 1.40
C SER A 41 2.29 12.77 0.20
N LYS A 42 2.81 13.01 -1.01
CA LYS A 42 2.00 13.10 -2.23
C LYS A 42 1.78 11.71 -2.84
N PRO A 43 0.60 11.43 -3.39
CA PRO A 43 0.32 10.19 -4.11
C PRO A 43 1.26 10.06 -5.31
N THR A 44 1.82 8.88 -5.47
CA THR A 44 2.71 8.53 -6.58
C THR A 44 1.83 8.24 -7.80
N GLY A 45 2.12 8.90 -8.92
CA GLY A 45 1.35 8.73 -10.16
C GLY A 45 1.45 7.32 -10.75
N ASN A 46 0.89 7.14 -11.96
CA ASN A 46 0.62 5.84 -12.60
C ASN A 46 1.79 4.83 -12.63
N ASN A 47 3.03 5.30 -12.59
CA ASN A 47 4.20 4.43 -12.57
C ASN A 47 4.70 4.08 -11.16
N GLY A 48 4.18 4.62 -10.06
CA GLY A 48 4.35 4.12 -8.69
C GLY A 48 5.76 4.06 -8.07
N TRP A 49 6.85 3.99 -8.84
CA TRP A 49 8.22 3.65 -8.43
C TRP A 49 9.09 4.86 -8.11
N ILE A 50 8.83 6.01 -8.74
CA ILE A 50 9.62 7.23 -8.60
C ILE A 50 8.68 8.40 -8.34
N CYS A 51 8.95 9.17 -7.29
CA CYS A 51 8.21 10.39 -7.00
C CYS A 51 8.64 11.49 -7.99
N THR A 52 7.70 12.04 -8.76
CA THR A 52 7.95 13.15 -9.70
C THR A 52 8.45 14.42 -9.01
N ARG A 53 8.08 14.64 -7.74
CA ARG A 53 8.50 15.81 -6.96
C ARG A 53 9.87 15.61 -6.31
N CYS A 54 10.09 14.49 -5.64
CA CYS A 54 11.32 14.24 -4.88
C CYS A 54 12.44 13.62 -5.73
N ARG A 55 12.13 13.09 -6.92
CA ARG A 55 13.02 12.28 -7.77
C ARG A 55 13.70 11.13 -7.02
N LYS A 56 13.00 10.58 -6.00
CA LYS A 56 13.44 9.44 -5.19
C LYS A 56 12.55 8.23 -5.45
N PHE A 57 13.11 7.04 -5.23
CA PHE A 57 12.34 5.81 -5.20
C PHE A 57 11.32 5.86 -4.07
N THR A 58 10.08 5.51 -4.41
CA THR A 58 8.94 5.49 -3.50
C THR A 58 8.98 4.25 -2.60
N THR A 59 9.60 3.18 -3.09
CA THR A 59 9.79 1.89 -2.42
C THR A 59 11.18 1.77 -1.77
N ALA A 60 11.82 2.88 -1.40
CA ALA A 60 13.08 2.84 -0.68
C ALA A 60 12.87 2.30 0.75
N CYS A 61 13.78 1.44 1.21
CA CYS A 61 13.75 0.95 2.58
C CYS A 61 14.21 2.02 3.56
N SER A 62 13.37 2.35 4.53
CA SER A 62 13.66 3.33 5.58
C SER A 62 14.81 2.94 6.51
N VAL A 63 15.18 1.65 6.58
CA VAL A 63 16.27 1.15 7.42
C VAL A 63 17.60 1.14 6.65
N CYS A 64 17.67 0.49 5.48
CA CYS A 64 18.93 0.36 4.73
C CYS A 64 19.10 1.36 3.57
N GLN A 65 18.10 2.21 3.30
CA GLN A 65 18.07 3.22 2.23
C GLN A 65 18.21 2.68 0.81
N GLN A 66 18.14 1.36 0.62
CA GLN A 66 18.18 0.71 -0.69
C GLN A 66 16.77 0.56 -1.30
N PRO A 67 16.64 0.60 -2.64
CA PRO A 67 15.36 0.34 -3.31
C PRO A 67 14.92 -1.12 -3.10
N VAL A 68 13.66 -1.31 -2.73
CA VAL A 68 13.07 -2.64 -2.49
C VAL A 68 12.65 -3.24 -3.82
N ARG A 69 13.23 -4.41 -4.15
CA ARG A 69 12.90 -5.19 -5.35
C ARG A 69 12.07 -6.39 -4.94
N GLY A 70 10.75 -6.21 -4.83
CA GLY A 70 9.83 -7.26 -4.40
C GLY A 70 8.81 -6.77 -3.39
N LEU A 71 8.49 -7.63 -2.41
CA LEU A 71 7.55 -7.30 -1.33
C LEU A 71 8.05 -6.11 -0.51
N TRP A 72 7.18 -5.10 -0.42
CA TRP A 72 7.45 -3.87 0.30
C TRP A 72 6.37 -3.67 1.37
N ALA A 73 6.80 -3.66 2.64
CA ALA A 73 5.94 -3.40 3.77
C ALA A 73 5.99 -1.91 4.11
N TRP A 74 4.83 -1.28 4.29
CA TRP A 74 4.74 0.16 4.46
C TRP A 74 3.52 0.58 5.27
N CYS A 75 3.60 1.75 5.89
CA CYS A 75 2.51 2.35 6.64
C CYS A 75 1.57 3.12 5.71
N GLN A 76 0.28 2.77 5.72
CA GLN A 76 -0.76 3.45 4.94
C GLN A 76 -0.94 4.92 5.30
N VAL A 77 -0.49 5.34 6.50
CA VAL A 77 -0.68 6.71 6.99
C VAL A 77 0.53 7.60 6.68
N CYS A 78 1.75 7.15 7.01
CA CYS A 78 2.94 7.99 6.81
C CYS A 78 3.67 7.70 5.49
N GLY A 79 3.32 6.62 4.77
CA GLY A 79 3.94 6.24 3.50
C GLY A 79 5.37 5.72 3.60
N HIS A 80 5.93 5.58 4.81
CA HIS A 80 7.25 4.99 5.02
C HIS A 80 7.17 3.47 5.10
N GLY A 81 8.20 2.81 4.58
CA GLY A 81 8.24 1.35 4.53
C GLY A 81 9.63 0.82 4.24
N GLY A 82 9.71 -0.43 3.84
CA GLY A 82 10.96 -1.07 3.42
C GLY A 82 10.84 -2.56 3.17
N HIS A 83 12.00 -3.22 3.11
CA HIS A 83 12.08 -4.68 3.04
C HIS A 83 11.31 -5.29 4.21
N VAL A 84 10.55 -6.35 3.92
CA VAL A 84 9.73 -7.03 4.93
C VAL A 84 10.57 -7.43 6.15
N ASP A 85 11.76 -7.98 5.93
CA ASP A 85 12.65 -8.43 7.02
C ASP A 85 13.08 -7.27 7.92
N HIS A 86 13.57 -6.17 7.33
CA HIS A 86 14.00 -4.99 8.10
C HIS A 86 12.85 -4.33 8.85
N ILE A 87 11.67 -4.24 8.23
CA ILE A 87 10.49 -3.63 8.85
C ILE A 87 9.96 -4.51 9.99
N THR A 88 9.94 -5.83 9.79
CA THR A 88 9.51 -6.78 10.82
C THR A 88 10.47 -6.76 12.01
N GLU A 89 11.77 -6.77 11.77
CA GLU A 89 12.77 -6.67 12.84
C GLU A 89 12.67 -5.35 13.60
N TRP A 90 12.51 -4.23 12.88
CA TRP A 90 12.38 -2.90 13.48
C TRP A 90 11.15 -2.83 14.40
N PHE A 91 9.98 -3.27 13.91
CA PHE A 91 8.75 -3.24 14.70
C PHE A 91 8.68 -4.32 15.80
N GLY A 92 9.61 -5.28 15.79
CA GLY A 92 9.83 -6.18 16.93
C GLY A 92 10.51 -5.49 18.12
N LYS A 93 11.22 -4.36 17.89
CA LYS A 93 11.98 -3.62 18.92
C LYS A 93 11.38 -2.25 19.24
N TYR A 94 10.80 -1.59 18.24
CA TYR A 94 10.32 -0.21 18.32
C TYR A 94 8.88 -0.09 17.83
N THR A 95 8.11 0.84 18.39
CA THR A 95 6.73 1.12 17.92
C THR A 95 6.64 2.37 17.04
N THR A 96 7.77 3.02 16.79
CA THR A 96 7.86 4.28 16.04
C THR A 96 8.48 4.07 14.66
N CYS A 97 8.12 4.95 13.73
CA CYS A 97 8.62 4.89 12.37
C CYS A 97 10.17 5.02 12.32
N PRO A 98 10.88 4.16 11.57
CA PRO A 98 12.35 4.22 11.43
C PRO A 98 12.88 5.52 10.83
N THR A 99 12.05 6.28 10.11
CA THR A 99 12.46 7.59 9.57
C THR A 99 12.38 8.73 10.59
N GLY A 100 11.88 8.47 11.80
CA GLY A 100 11.74 9.49 12.83
C GLY A 100 10.60 10.48 12.61
N CYS A 101 9.63 10.18 11.74
CA CYS A 101 8.50 11.08 11.45
C CYS A 101 7.49 11.25 12.61
N GLY A 102 7.75 10.67 13.79
CA GLY A 102 6.88 10.74 14.97
C GLY A 102 5.67 9.81 14.93
N HIS A 103 5.39 9.15 13.81
CA HIS A 103 4.23 8.27 13.67
C HIS A 103 4.48 6.90 14.33
N LYS A 104 3.53 6.46 15.18
CA LYS A 104 3.48 5.09 15.71
C LYS A 104 2.84 4.16 14.68
N CYS A 105 3.64 3.67 13.75
CA CYS A 105 3.16 2.84 12.66
C CYS A 105 2.79 1.45 13.18
N GLN A 106 1.58 0.98 12.87
CA GLN A 106 1.17 -0.38 13.17
C GLN A 106 1.43 -1.26 11.94
N THR A 107 2.24 -2.31 12.11
CA THR A 107 2.30 -3.44 11.17
C THR A 107 1.11 -4.37 11.46
N ARG A 108 -0.10 -3.96 11.08
CA ARG A 108 -1.23 -4.91 11.00
C ARG A 108 -1.13 -5.64 9.67
N VAL A 109 -0.55 -6.84 9.70
CA VAL A 109 -0.74 -7.81 8.62
C VAL A 109 -2.18 -8.31 8.78
N ILE A 110 -3.07 -7.88 7.88
CA ILE A 110 -4.38 -8.53 7.69
C ILE A 110 -4.22 -9.75 6.78
#